data_AF-A0A1W9VPX2-F1
#
_entry.id   AF-A0A1W9VPX2-F1
#
_cell.length_a   1.000
_cell.length_b   1.000
_cell.length_c   1.000
_cell.angle_alpha   90.00
_cell.angle_beta   90.00
_cell.angle_gamma   90.00
#
_symmetry.space_group_name_H-M   'P 1'
#
loop_
_entity.id
_entity.type
_entity.pdbx_description
1 polymer ?
#
loop_
_entity_poly.entity_id
_entity_poly.type
_entity_poly.pdbx_seq_one_letter_code
_entity_poly.pdbx_strand_id
1 'polypeptide(L)'
;QSRVFFVLLNHILNKGADGDFSQLFLARLKVEAGHLEDFLDYYGSLHNKQWFPVREAVAVVKSFAGICYKCTRLRKLLLKKEILVVEVDFISDINNANTALKIALFNCVKNAHVQFKKVGIKIDVCPISCSSYMDYPNLGILETNRKKRSIKSAEHTAVSLATSFLNIAEDFSQLKKVSKTKYNEYSTMIPEVFDESKLMQFENKFHSLQSLFDTYLAESQKLNSDKVLPGLKTYISVIYHLLDIGTKCTHYIERHAKNFKPSLLSSVIEPISEIKMLTLIIDTFINQALIFSNKGKKRCKETLINYEKRGKIKVKIPNYRGFHVRPSTLIAKIVIHYGTHIKMIMDDKTYNAAIPLELFRANEVINAQKRFTINRVVREMEYIKKKNSTQLNIGQLKAALRAVYMYLLENEDITLYNKTFSFEELPPIHGEKISSYAKRAITHHLATGTLDIKSDQTVLFEGDIRVLEDIKILANNGYGEDKFGNNIVLPTELSYLRR
;
A
#
# COMPACT_ATOMS: atom_id res chain seq x y z
N GLN A 1 -10.26 -38.48 -6.43
CA GLN A 1 -10.75 -37.19 -5.91
C GLN A 1 -11.26 -36.29 -7.04
N SER A 2 -10.49 -36.01 -8.10
CA SER A 2 -10.90 -35.05 -9.15
C SER A 2 -11.72 -35.61 -10.33
N ARG A 3 -12.51 -36.68 -10.13
CA ARG A 3 -13.27 -37.33 -11.23
C ARG A 3 -14.33 -36.43 -11.84
N VAL A 4 -15.05 -35.67 -10.99
CA VAL A 4 -16.11 -34.76 -11.45
C VAL A 4 -15.51 -33.64 -12.32
N PHE A 5 -14.35 -33.09 -11.93
CA PHE A 5 -13.62 -32.13 -12.75
C PHE A 5 -13.39 -32.64 -14.18
N PHE A 6 -12.88 -33.86 -14.32
CA PHE A 6 -12.61 -34.48 -15.61
C PHE A 6 -13.86 -34.72 -16.46
N VAL A 7 -14.98 -35.11 -15.85
CA VAL A 7 -16.28 -35.22 -16.54
C VAL A 7 -16.73 -33.86 -17.11
N LEU A 8 -16.57 -32.79 -16.32
CA LEU A 8 -16.94 -31.44 -16.74
C LEU A 8 -16.03 -30.93 -17.87
N LEU A 9 -14.73 -31.23 -17.84
CA LEU A 9 -13.81 -30.89 -18.94
C LEU A 9 -14.21 -31.61 -20.23
N ASN A 10 -14.47 -32.91 -20.18
CA ASN A 10 -14.91 -33.68 -21.35
C ASN A 10 -16.22 -33.14 -21.92
N HIS A 11 -17.16 -32.71 -21.06
CA HIS A 11 -18.39 -32.08 -21.52
C HIS A 11 -18.14 -30.77 -22.29
N ILE A 12 -17.21 -29.92 -21.83
CA ILE A 12 -16.81 -28.70 -22.55
C ILE A 12 -16.15 -29.06 -23.89
N LEU A 13 -15.23 -30.03 -23.90
CA LEU A 13 -14.54 -30.45 -25.12
C LEU A 13 -15.52 -30.97 -26.18
N ASN A 14 -16.51 -31.75 -25.77
CA ASN A 14 -17.52 -32.30 -26.68
C ASN A 14 -18.50 -31.24 -27.21
N LYS A 15 -18.87 -30.26 -26.39
CA LYS A 15 -19.76 -29.16 -26.81
C LYS A 15 -19.09 -28.12 -27.70
N GLY A 16 -17.77 -27.98 -27.63
CA GLY A 16 -17.04 -26.99 -28.43
C GLY A 16 -17.08 -25.57 -27.86
N ALA A 17 -16.47 -24.63 -28.59
CA ALA A 17 -16.30 -23.24 -28.17
C ALA A 17 -17.62 -22.46 -28.07
N ASP A 18 -18.61 -22.83 -28.89
CA ASP A 18 -19.95 -22.23 -28.91
C ASP A 18 -20.91 -22.86 -27.90
N GLY A 19 -20.43 -23.82 -27.11
CA GLY A 19 -21.22 -24.52 -26.10
C GLY A 19 -21.85 -23.56 -25.09
N ASP A 20 -23.18 -23.63 -24.96
CA ASP A 20 -23.89 -22.97 -23.86
C ASP A 20 -23.83 -23.83 -22.59
N PHE A 21 -23.36 -23.22 -21.50
CA PHE A 21 -23.21 -23.85 -20.19
C PHE A 21 -24.09 -23.15 -19.16
N SER A 22 -24.76 -23.95 -18.32
CA SER A 22 -25.61 -23.41 -17.26
C SER A 22 -24.77 -22.78 -16.14
N GLN A 23 -25.37 -21.87 -15.37
CA GLN A 23 -24.73 -21.31 -14.18
C GLN A 23 -24.33 -22.40 -13.16
N LEU A 24 -25.17 -23.43 -13.01
CA LEU A 24 -24.87 -24.55 -12.12
C LEU A 24 -23.63 -25.33 -12.60
N PHE A 25 -23.54 -25.58 -13.90
CA PHE A 25 -22.39 -26.23 -14.51
C PHE A 25 -21.10 -25.43 -14.28
N LEU A 26 -21.13 -24.12 -14.58
CA LEU A 26 -19.96 -23.24 -14.41
C LEU A 26 -19.56 -23.09 -12.93
N ALA A 27 -20.53 -23.03 -12.02
CA ALA A 27 -20.28 -23.02 -10.58
C ALA A 27 -19.61 -24.32 -10.12
N ARG A 28 -20.11 -25.49 -10.58
CA ARG A 28 -19.51 -26.78 -10.24
C ARG A 28 -18.10 -26.91 -10.80
N LEU A 29 -17.87 -26.52 -12.05
CA LEU A 29 -16.54 -26.55 -12.65
C LEU A 29 -15.55 -25.69 -11.86
N LYS A 30 -15.96 -24.49 -11.44
CA LYS A 30 -15.13 -23.63 -10.59
C LYS A 30 -14.73 -24.32 -9.29
N VAL A 31 -15.68 -24.95 -8.59
CA VAL A 31 -15.43 -25.64 -7.30
C VAL A 31 -14.49 -26.82 -7.51
N GLU A 32 -14.76 -27.67 -8.50
CA GLU A 32 -13.95 -28.85 -8.80
C GLU A 32 -12.53 -28.51 -9.25
N ALA A 33 -12.38 -27.44 -10.04
CA ALA A 33 -11.07 -26.90 -10.40
C ALA A 33 -10.33 -26.38 -9.16
N GLY A 34 -11.03 -25.73 -8.23
CA GLY A 34 -10.47 -25.29 -6.95
C GLY A 34 -9.93 -26.45 -6.13
N HIS A 35 -10.72 -27.51 -5.92
CA HIS A 35 -10.26 -28.68 -5.17
C HIS A 35 -9.03 -29.35 -5.80
N LEU A 36 -8.98 -29.47 -7.13
CA LEU A 36 -7.83 -30.03 -7.81
C LEU A 36 -6.59 -29.11 -7.72
N GLU A 37 -6.78 -27.80 -7.78
CA GLU A 37 -5.68 -26.84 -7.58
C GLU A 37 -5.11 -26.94 -6.17
N ASP A 38 -5.97 -26.95 -5.14
CA ASP A 38 -5.55 -27.09 -3.73
C ASP A 38 -4.79 -28.40 -3.50
N PHE A 39 -5.27 -29.49 -4.13
CA PHE A 39 -4.58 -30.78 -4.14
C PHE A 39 -3.19 -30.69 -4.78
N LEU A 40 -3.09 -30.10 -5.97
CA LEU A 40 -1.80 -29.95 -6.64
C LEU A 40 -0.84 -29.06 -5.82
N ASP A 41 -1.35 -28.02 -5.16
CA ASP A 41 -0.57 -27.13 -4.32
C ASP A 41 -0.07 -27.84 -3.05
N TYR A 42 -0.91 -28.66 -2.41
CA TYR A 42 -0.56 -29.48 -1.24
C TYR A 42 0.65 -30.39 -1.51
N TYR A 43 0.71 -31.02 -2.68
CA TYR A 43 1.83 -31.89 -3.07
C TYR A 43 3.03 -31.14 -3.68
N GLY A 44 3.03 -29.80 -3.68
CA GLY A 44 4.20 -29.00 -4.10
C GLY A 44 4.34 -28.81 -5.62
N SER A 45 3.27 -28.94 -6.40
CA SER A 45 3.31 -28.78 -7.86
C SER A 45 3.88 -27.43 -8.33
N LEU A 46 3.70 -26.37 -7.55
CA LEU A 46 4.25 -25.03 -7.81
C LEU A 46 5.78 -25.00 -7.95
N HIS A 47 6.46 -25.99 -7.35
CA HIS A 47 7.91 -26.10 -7.29
C HIS A 47 8.47 -27.19 -8.21
N ASN A 48 7.59 -27.91 -8.91
CA ASN A 48 7.94 -29.01 -9.78
C ASN A 48 7.80 -28.62 -11.25
N LYS A 49 8.84 -28.84 -12.05
CA LYS A 49 8.88 -28.46 -13.47
C LYS A 49 7.82 -29.19 -14.32
N GLN A 50 7.50 -30.45 -13.98
CA GLN A 50 6.56 -31.29 -14.73
C GLN A 50 5.10 -30.99 -14.36
N TRP A 51 4.82 -30.76 -13.07
CA TRP A 51 3.46 -30.58 -12.56
C TRP A 51 3.00 -29.12 -12.50
N PHE A 52 3.91 -28.14 -12.50
CA PHE A 52 3.56 -26.72 -12.54
C PHE A 52 2.62 -26.35 -13.71
N PRO A 53 2.88 -26.77 -14.98
CA PRO A 53 1.96 -26.47 -16.08
C PRO A 53 0.55 -27.05 -15.91
N VAL A 54 0.44 -28.23 -15.28
CA VAL A 54 -0.86 -28.87 -14.98
C VAL A 54 -1.64 -28.02 -13.98
N ARG A 55 -0.98 -27.64 -12.88
CA ARG A 55 -1.54 -26.78 -11.85
C ARG A 55 -2.01 -25.44 -12.42
N GLU A 56 -1.17 -24.78 -13.22
CA GLU A 56 -1.55 -23.51 -13.86
C GLU A 56 -2.75 -23.66 -14.79
N ALA A 57 -2.80 -24.73 -15.58
CA ALA A 57 -3.94 -24.97 -16.46
C ALA A 57 -5.26 -25.16 -15.67
N VAL A 58 -5.20 -25.82 -14.51
CA VAL A 58 -6.36 -25.96 -13.61
C VAL A 58 -6.76 -24.61 -13.01
N ALA A 59 -5.81 -23.82 -12.53
CA ALA A 59 -6.06 -22.50 -11.94
C ALA A 59 -6.71 -21.53 -12.94
N VAL A 60 -6.30 -21.59 -14.22
CA VAL A 60 -6.89 -20.79 -15.28
C VAL A 60 -8.31 -21.27 -15.60
N VAL A 61 -8.58 -22.58 -15.64
CA VAL A 61 -9.95 -23.12 -15.78
C VAL A 61 -10.84 -22.65 -14.64
N LYS A 62 -10.38 -22.72 -13.39
CA LYS A 62 -11.09 -22.20 -12.21
C LYS A 62 -11.50 -20.75 -12.40
N SER A 63 -10.54 -19.92 -12.85
CA SER A 63 -10.72 -18.49 -13.04
C SER A 63 -11.75 -18.19 -14.13
N PHE A 64 -11.60 -18.77 -15.32
CA PHE A 64 -12.53 -18.56 -16.43
C PHE A 64 -13.91 -19.16 -16.18
N ALA A 65 -14.03 -20.28 -15.47
CA ALA A 65 -15.33 -20.80 -15.04
C ALA A 65 -16.05 -19.81 -14.13
N GLY A 66 -15.34 -19.18 -13.19
CA GLY A 66 -15.88 -18.14 -12.32
C GLY A 66 -16.27 -16.87 -13.05
N ILE A 67 -15.47 -16.42 -14.02
CA ILE A 67 -15.77 -15.24 -14.85
C ILE A 67 -17.00 -15.52 -15.73
N CYS A 68 -17.03 -16.66 -16.42
CA CYS A 68 -18.19 -17.08 -17.24
C CYS A 68 -19.46 -17.20 -16.40
N TYR A 69 -19.37 -17.74 -15.17
CA TYR A 69 -20.51 -17.82 -14.24
C TYR A 69 -21.09 -16.43 -13.96
N LYS A 70 -20.23 -15.47 -13.59
CA LYS A 70 -20.65 -14.09 -13.28
C LYS A 70 -21.25 -13.39 -14.51
N CYS A 71 -20.61 -13.51 -15.67
CA CYS A 71 -21.09 -12.93 -16.92
C CYS A 71 -22.45 -13.53 -17.35
N THR A 72 -22.59 -14.86 -17.27
CA THR A 72 -23.85 -15.55 -17.54
C THR A 72 -24.95 -15.11 -16.55
N ARG A 73 -24.60 -14.86 -15.29
CA ARG A 73 -25.53 -14.32 -14.28
C ARG A 73 -25.98 -12.90 -14.60
N LEU A 74 -25.06 -12.03 -14.97
CA LEU A 74 -25.39 -10.68 -15.41
C LEU A 74 -26.31 -10.71 -16.64
N ARG A 75 -25.98 -11.49 -17.67
CA ARG A 75 -26.82 -11.66 -18.87
C ARG A 75 -28.24 -12.09 -18.52
N LYS A 76 -28.42 -13.07 -17.63
CA LYS A 76 -29.76 -13.51 -17.20
C LYS A 76 -30.51 -12.45 -16.37
N LEU A 77 -29.80 -11.62 -15.60
CA LEU A 77 -30.43 -10.53 -14.86
C LEU A 77 -30.93 -9.43 -15.79
N LEU A 78 -30.16 -9.10 -16.84
CA LEU A 78 -30.55 -8.12 -17.85
C LEU A 78 -31.80 -8.56 -18.63
N LEU A 79 -31.97 -9.86 -18.86
CA LEU A 79 -33.19 -10.42 -19.47
C LEU A 79 -34.42 -10.41 -18.56
N LYS A 80 -34.24 -10.26 -17.23
CA LYS A 80 -35.30 -10.45 -16.22
C LYS A 80 -35.86 -9.16 -15.62
N LYS A 81 -35.40 -7.98 -16.05
CA LYS A 81 -35.85 -6.71 -15.46
C LYS A 81 -36.46 -5.78 -16.50
N GLU A 82 -37.72 -5.43 -16.28
CA GLU A 82 -38.45 -4.28 -16.82
C GLU A 82 -37.95 -2.92 -16.26
N ILE A 83 -36.90 -2.91 -15.43
CA ILE A 83 -36.53 -1.78 -14.56
C ILE A 83 -35.33 -0.96 -15.10
N LEU A 84 -34.60 -1.48 -16.09
CA LEU A 84 -33.50 -0.74 -16.68
C LEU A 84 -33.89 -0.35 -18.11
N VAL A 85 -33.95 0.95 -18.39
CA VAL A 85 -33.71 1.45 -19.74
C VAL A 85 -32.22 1.18 -20.01
N VAL A 86 -31.92 -0.08 -20.35
CA VAL A 86 -30.56 -0.49 -20.70
C VAL A 86 -30.34 -0.05 -22.14
N GLU A 87 -29.29 0.74 -22.39
CA GLU A 87 -28.86 1.05 -23.75
C GLU A 87 -28.59 -0.26 -24.52
N VAL A 88 -29.10 -0.37 -25.75
CA VAL A 88 -28.97 -1.56 -26.60
C VAL A 88 -27.51 -1.99 -26.74
N ASP A 89 -26.61 -1.02 -26.78
CA ASP A 89 -25.15 -1.21 -26.87
C ASP A 89 -24.60 -1.96 -25.66
N PHE A 90 -25.10 -1.70 -24.44
CA PHE A 90 -24.65 -2.41 -23.24
C PHE A 90 -25.04 -3.90 -23.24
N ILE A 91 -26.25 -4.24 -23.73
CA ILE A 91 -26.67 -5.64 -23.86
C ILE A 91 -25.79 -6.35 -24.89
N SER A 92 -25.52 -5.69 -26.02
CA SER A 92 -24.63 -6.18 -27.07
C SER A 92 -23.22 -6.44 -26.51
N ASP A 93 -22.66 -5.49 -25.77
CA ASP A 93 -21.34 -5.59 -25.16
C ASP A 93 -21.24 -6.76 -24.18
N ILE A 94 -22.23 -6.97 -23.31
CA ILE A 94 -22.26 -8.10 -22.39
C ILE A 94 -22.37 -9.43 -23.14
N ASN A 95 -23.12 -9.50 -24.24
CA ASN A 95 -23.22 -10.70 -25.06
C ASN A 95 -21.90 -10.99 -25.80
N ASN A 96 -21.24 -9.97 -26.34
CA ASN A 96 -19.94 -10.08 -26.98
C ASN A 96 -18.88 -10.55 -25.99
N ALA A 97 -18.83 -9.94 -24.80
CA ALA A 97 -17.95 -10.35 -23.71
C ALA A 97 -18.21 -11.80 -23.28
N ASN A 98 -19.47 -12.20 -23.12
CA ASN A 98 -19.83 -13.58 -22.76
C ASN A 98 -19.36 -14.60 -23.82
N THR A 99 -19.47 -14.26 -25.10
CA THR A 99 -19.00 -15.11 -26.21
C THR A 99 -17.48 -15.25 -26.19
N ALA A 100 -16.75 -14.15 -26.07
CA ALA A 100 -15.29 -14.17 -25.96
C ALA A 100 -14.81 -14.97 -24.74
N LEU A 101 -15.49 -14.83 -23.59
CA LEU A 101 -15.16 -15.55 -22.36
C LEU A 101 -15.40 -17.06 -22.46
N LYS A 102 -16.43 -17.50 -23.18
CA LYS A 102 -16.67 -18.94 -23.46
C LYS A 102 -15.58 -19.53 -24.35
N ILE A 103 -15.21 -18.83 -25.41
CA ILE A 103 -14.10 -19.24 -26.28
C ILE A 103 -12.81 -19.36 -25.46
N ALA A 104 -12.54 -18.39 -24.58
CA ALA A 104 -11.41 -18.45 -23.68
C ALA A 104 -11.49 -19.65 -22.73
N LEU A 105 -12.63 -19.91 -22.09
CA LEU A 105 -12.84 -21.09 -21.23
C LEU A 105 -12.57 -22.40 -22.00
N PHE A 106 -13.11 -22.53 -23.22
CA PHE A 106 -12.87 -23.71 -24.07
C PHE A 106 -11.38 -23.91 -24.37
N ASN A 107 -10.66 -22.84 -24.72
CA ASN A 107 -9.22 -22.88 -24.95
C ASN A 107 -8.44 -23.26 -23.68
N CYS A 108 -8.87 -22.78 -22.50
CA CYS A 108 -8.28 -23.16 -21.22
C CYS A 108 -8.45 -24.66 -20.95
N VAL A 109 -9.64 -25.21 -21.21
CA VAL A 109 -9.92 -26.64 -21.09
C VAL A 109 -9.09 -27.47 -22.07
N LYS A 110 -8.94 -27.03 -23.32
CA LYS A 110 -8.05 -27.69 -24.29
C LYS A 110 -6.60 -27.70 -23.80
N ASN A 111 -6.10 -26.59 -23.28
CA ASN A 111 -4.76 -26.53 -22.74
C ASN A 111 -4.60 -27.48 -21.54
N ALA A 112 -5.56 -27.48 -20.60
CA ALA A 112 -5.56 -28.39 -19.46
C ALA A 112 -5.49 -29.86 -19.90
N HIS A 113 -6.30 -30.27 -20.89
CA HIS A 113 -6.25 -31.61 -21.47
C HIS A 113 -4.87 -31.98 -22.00
N VAL A 114 -4.21 -31.05 -22.71
CA VAL A 114 -2.84 -31.25 -23.20
C VAL A 114 -1.85 -31.43 -22.03
N GLN A 115 -1.95 -30.63 -20.97
CA GLN A 115 -1.05 -30.77 -19.82
C GLN A 115 -1.28 -32.08 -19.06
N PHE A 116 -2.54 -32.51 -18.89
CA PHE A 116 -2.85 -33.81 -18.26
C PHE A 116 -2.27 -34.98 -19.05
N LYS A 117 -2.40 -34.98 -20.39
CA LYS A 117 -1.79 -35.99 -21.25
C LYS A 117 -0.27 -36.05 -21.11
N LYS A 118 0.40 -34.89 -21.00
CA LYS A 118 1.87 -34.83 -20.82
C LYS A 118 2.35 -35.48 -19.54
N VAL A 119 1.54 -35.51 -18.49
CA VAL A 119 1.85 -36.18 -17.21
C VAL A 119 1.26 -37.58 -17.11
N GLY A 120 0.76 -38.13 -18.23
CA GLY A 120 0.25 -39.51 -18.29
C GLY A 120 -1.18 -39.68 -17.74
N ILE A 121 -1.89 -38.60 -17.42
CA ILE A 121 -3.29 -38.68 -16.97
C ILE A 121 -4.18 -38.92 -18.19
N LYS A 122 -4.82 -40.09 -18.22
CA LYS A 122 -5.91 -40.38 -19.15
C LYS A 122 -7.22 -39.91 -18.56
N ILE A 123 -7.97 -39.12 -19.32
CA ILE A 123 -9.29 -38.63 -18.91
C ILE A 123 -10.35 -39.71 -19.25
N ASP A 124 -10.27 -40.85 -18.55
CA ASP A 124 -11.24 -41.93 -18.70
C ASP A 124 -12.35 -41.78 -17.65
N VAL A 125 -13.61 -41.76 -18.12
CA VAL A 125 -14.79 -41.52 -17.27
C VAL A 125 -15.27 -42.86 -16.69
N CYS A 126 -15.02 -43.08 -15.40
CA CYS A 126 -15.60 -44.20 -14.64
C CYS A 126 -16.68 -43.73 -13.66
N PRO A 127 -17.56 -44.63 -13.20
CA PRO A 127 -18.57 -44.31 -12.18
C PRO A 127 -17.94 -43.66 -10.93
N ILE A 128 -18.65 -42.68 -10.37
CA ILE A 128 -18.25 -41.98 -9.15
C ILE A 128 -18.58 -42.88 -7.96
N SER A 129 -17.56 -43.26 -7.18
CA SER A 129 -17.77 -43.79 -5.82
C SER A 129 -17.45 -42.68 -4.82
N CYS A 130 -18.41 -42.34 -3.95
CA CYS A 130 -18.28 -41.31 -2.92
C CYS A 130 -17.60 -41.82 -1.63
N SER A 131 -16.98 -43.01 -1.62
CA SER A 131 -16.50 -43.67 -0.40
C SER A 131 -15.05 -43.36 0.03
N SER A 132 -14.39 -42.35 -0.56
CA SER A 132 -13.01 -42.00 -0.19
C SER A 132 -12.98 -41.07 1.02
N TYR A 133 -12.55 -41.57 2.17
CA TYR A 133 -12.53 -40.85 3.46
C TYR A 133 -11.28 -39.99 3.71
N MET A 134 -10.27 -40.00 2.83
CA MET A 134 -9.10 -39.11 2.95
C MET A 134 -9.03 -38.11 1.78
N ASP A 135 -9.03 -36.82 2.10
CA ASP A 135 -8.89 -35.72 1.13
C ASP A 135 -7.47 -35.61 0.57
N TYR A 136 -6.45 -36.05 1.32
CA TYR A 136 -5.05 -36.07 0.89
C TYR A 136 -4.38 -37.39 1.27
N PRO A 137 -4.29 -38.39 0.35
CA PRO A 137 -3.54 -39.61 0.61
C PRO A 137 -2.06 -39.30 0.87
N ASN A 138 -1.38 -40.08 1.70
CA ASN A 138 0.05 -39.87 1.92
C ASN A 138 0.86 -40.33 0.69
N LEU A 139 1.10 -39.41 -0.26
CA LEU A 139 1.83 -39.66 -1.52
C LEU A 139 3.26 -39.08 -1.51
N GLY A 140 3.72 -38.51 -0.38
CA GLY A 140 4.96 -37.71 -0.33
C GLY A 140 4.77 -36.29 -0.86
N ILE A 141 5.87 -35.59 -1.18
CA ILE A 141 5.87 -34.24 -1.78
C ILE A 141 6.66 -34.31 -3.09
N LEU A 142 6.22 -33.59 -4.12
CA LEU A 142 6.92 -33.52 -5.41
C LEU A 142 8.31 -32.88 -5.26
N GLU A 143 9.27 -33.38 -6.05
CA GLU A 143 10.61 -32.81 -6.08
C GLU A 143 10.60 -31.33 -6.49
N THR A 144 11.39 -30.51 -5.79
CA THR A 144 11.59 -29.09 -6.08
C THR A 144 12.68 -28.90 -7.13
N ASN A 145 12.31 -28.96 -8.41
CA ASN A 145 13.25 -28.89 -9.54
C ASN A 145 12.92 -27.77 -10.57
N ARG A 146 11.95 -26.91 -10.26
CA ARG A 146 11.61 -25.72 -11.07
C ARG A 146 12.57 -24.57 -10.77
N LYS A 147 13.26 -24.05 -11.79
CA LYS A 147 14.10 -22.84 -11.66
C LYS A 147 13.21 -21.60 -11.42
N LYS A 148 13.48 -20.91 -10.31
CA LYS A 148 12.87 -19.63 -9.94
C LYS A 148 13.48 -18.48 -10.76
N ARG A 149 12.69 -17.43 -11.00
CA ARG A 149 13.08 -16.23 -11.76
C ARG A 149 14.04 -15.36 -10.93
N SER A 150 15.00 -14.71 -11.59
CA SER A 150 15.78 -13.62 -10.98
C SER A 150 15.01 -12.32 -11.18
N ILE A 151 14.38 -11.83 -10.11
CA ILE A 151 13.61 -10.59 -10.12
C ILE A 151 14.47 -9.51 -9.46
N LYS A 152 14.98 -8.54 -10.25
CA LYS A 152 15.84 -7.45 -9.75
C LYS A 152 15.18 -6.64 -8.62
N SER A 153 13.85 -6.55 -8.59
CA SER A 153 13.07 -5.79 -7.60
C SER A 153 12.64 -6.58 -6.35
N ALA A 154 13.03 -7.85 -6.20
CA ALA A 154 12.54 -8.69 -5.09
C ALA A 154 12.88 -8.13 -3.69
N GLU A 155 14.04 -7.47 -3.53
CA GLU A 155 14.41 -6.80 -2.26
C GLU A 155 13.44 -5.65 -1.92
N HIS A 156 13.11 -4.83 -2.91
CA HIS A 156 12.18 -3.71 -2.77
C HIS A 156 10.78 -4.22 -2.45
N THR A 157 10.31 -5.24 -3.16
CA THR A 157 9.00 -5.82 -2.92
C THR A 157 8.91 -6.51 -1.54
N ALA A 158 9.98 -7.18 -1.08
CA ALA A 158 10.01 -7.78 0.26
C ALA A 158 9.87 -6.74 1.37
N VAL A 159 10.53 -5.59 1.22
CA VAL A 159 10.41 -4.49 2.18
C VAL A 159 9.08 -3.77 2.08
N SER A 160 8.59 -3.49 0.88
CA SER A 160 7.26 -2.91 0.68
C SER A 160 6.17 -3.81 1.28
N LEU A 161 6.28 -5.13 1.13
CA LEU A 161 5.40 -6.10 1.76
C LEU A 161 5.50 -6.04 3.29
N ALA A 162 6.72 -6.06 3.85
CA ALA A 162 6.93 -6.01 5.31
C ALA A 162 6.38 -4.72 5.93
N THR A 163 6.58 -3.56 5.29
CA THR A 163 6.00 -2.30 5.77
C THR A 163 4.49 -2.29 5.63
N SER A 164 3.95 -2.74 4.49
CA SER A 164 2.50 -2.82 4.29
C SER A 164 1.85 -3.71 5.35
N PHE A 165 2.49 -4.84 5.70
CA PHE A 165 2.09 -5.67 6.82
C PHE A 165 2.08 -4.89 8.15
N LEU A 166 3.16 -4.17 8.48
CA LEU A 166 3.25 -3.39 9.72
C LEU A 166 2.12 -2.35 9.82
N ASN A 167 1.83 -1.65 8.73
CA ASN A 167 0.75 -0.65 8.67
C ASN A 167 -0.63 -1.29 8.86
N ILE A 168 -0.92 -2.37 8.11
CA ILE A 168 -2.18 -3.10 8.24
C ILE A 168 -2.34 -3.66 9.65
N ALA A 169 -1.26 -4.19 10.23
CA ALA A 169 -1.25 -4.73 11.58
C ALA A 169 -1.39 -3.65 12.66
N GLU A 170 -1.01 -2.40 12.39
CA GLU A 170 -1.27 -1.26 13.26
C GLU A 170 -2.74 -0.86 13.21
N ASP A 171 -3.32 -0.70 12.02
CA ASP A 171 -4.76 -0.46 11.83
C ASP A 171 -5.60 -1.56 12.51
N PHE A 172 -5.20 -2.82 12.32
CA PHE A 172 -5.91 -3.98 12.84
C PHE A 172 -5.89 -4.05 14.37
N SER A 173 -4.87 -3.44 15.01
CA SER A 173 -4.77 -3.40 16.47
C SER A 173 -5.91 -2.65 17.15
N GLN A 174 -6.69 -1.86 16.40
CA GLN A 174 -7.92 -1.22 16.89
C GLN A 174 -8.96 -2.24 17.39
N LEU A 175 -8.98 -3.46 16.82
CA LEU A 175 -9.87 -4.55 17.26
C LEU A 175 -9.39 -5.25 18.54
N LYS A 176 -8.26 -4.85 19.13
CA LYS A 176 -7.78 -5.38 20.42
C LYS A 176 -8.73 -5.11 21.57
N LYS A 177 -9.60 -4.09 21.45
CA LYS A 177 -10.67 -3.85 22.43
C LYS A 177 -11.73 -4.96 22.36
N VAL A 178 -12.10 -5.39 21.15
CA VAL A 178 -13.07 -6.47 20.91
C VAL A 178 -12.59 -7.78 21.53
N SER A 179 -11.30 -8.13 21.36
CA SER A 179 -10.75 -9.36 21.95
C SER A 179 -10.58 -9.32 23.47
N LYS A 180 -10.83 -8.16 24.12
CA LYS A 180 -10.78 -7.97 25.58
C LYS A 180 -12.16 -7.79 26.19
N THR A 181 -13.20 -7.77 25.37
CA THR A 181 -14.58 -7.67 25.79
C THR A 181 -14.93 -8.87 26.67
N LYS A 182 -15.76 -8.65 27.70
CA LYS A 182 -16.25 -9.74 28.55
C LYS A 182 -17.37 -10.49 27.84
N TYR A 183 -17.51 -11.79 28.12
CA TYR A 183 -18.52 -12.66 27.50
C TYR A 183 -19.96 -12.10 27.55
N ASN A 184 -20.33 -11.44 28.65
CA ASN A 184 -21.66 -10.85 28.84
C ASN A 184 -21.93 -9.61 27.95
N GLU A 185 -20.90 -9.07 27.30
CA GLU A 185 -20.96 -7.89 26.42
C GLU A 185 -20.84 -8.29 24.93
N TYR A 186 -20.75 -9.58 24.58
CA TYR A 186 -20.57 -10.02 23.19
C TYR A 186 -21.75 -9.64 22.29
N SER A 187 -22.96 -9.69 22.81
CA SER A 187 -24.19 -9.36 22.06
C SER A 187 -24.26 -7.90 21.61
N THR A 188 -23.48 -6.99 22.23
CA THR A 188 -23.42 -5.58 21.81
C THR A 188 -22.27 -5.30 20.84
N MET A 189 -21.39 -6.27 20.58
CA MET A 189 -20.22 -6.03 19.73
C MET A 189 -20.56 -5.92 18.24
N ILE A 190 -21.55 -6.69 17.77
CA ILE A 190 -22.00 -6.70 16.37
C ILE A 190 -23.43 -6.15 16.29
N PRO A 191 -23.71 -5.11 15.49
CA PRO A 191 -22.81 -4.38 14.60
C PRO A 191 -22.15 -3.14 15.24
N GLU A 192 -22.39 -2.85 16.53
CA GLU A 192 -22.08 -1.54 17.11
C GLU A 192 -20.58 -1.22 17.19
N VAL A 193 -19.73 -2.23 17.43
CA VAL A 193 -18.27 -2.08 17.55
C VAL A 193 -17.55 -2.54 16.30
N PHE A 194 -18.00 -3.63 15.69
CA PHE A 194 -17.54 -4.10 14.39
C PHE A 194 -18.64 -4.87 13.66
N ASP A 195 -18.53 -4.92 12.34
CA ASP A 195 -19.51 -5.55 11.44
C ASP A 195 -18.80 -6.43 10.37
N GLU A 196 -19.60 -7.07 9.51
CA GLU A 196 -19.13 -7.87 8.37
C GLU A 196 -18.18 -7.04 7.49
N SER A 197 -18.57 -5.78 7.22
CA SER A 197 -17.82 -4.86 6.36
C SER A 197 -16.42 -4.58 6.90
N LYS A 198 -16.29 -4.35 8.21
CA LYS A 198 -15.01 -4.05 8.86
C LYS A 198 -14.07 -5.24 8.83
N LEU A 199 -14.57 -6.46 9.08
CA LEU A 199 -13.75 -7.68 8.97
C LEU A 199 -13.34 -7.94 7.52
N MET A 200 -14.25 -7.78 6.57
CA MET A 200 -13.98 -7.93 5.14
C MET A 200 -12.90 -6.94 4.64
N GLN A 201 -12.84 -5.71 5.19
CA GLN A 201 -11.77 -4.77 4.86
C GLN A 201 -10.39 -5.31 5.25
N PHE A 202 -10.25 -5.89 6.44
CA PHE A 202 -8.98 -6.47 6.89
C PHE A 202 -8.66 -7.77 6.15
N GLU A 203 -9.65 -8.64 5.92
CA GLU A 203 -9.52 -9.83 5.09
C GLU A 203 -8.92 -9.48 3.72
N ASN A 204 -9.49 -8.50 3.02
CA ASN A 204 -9.00 -8.05 1.72
C ASN A 204 -7.58 -7.46 1.78
N LYS A 205 -7.25 -6.70 2.85
CA LYS A 205 -5.91 -6.16 3.07
C LYS A 205 -4.87 -7.29 3.20
N PHE A 206 -5.14 -8.32 3.99
CA PHE A 206 -4.23 -9.46 4.15
C PHE A 206 -4.19 -10.36 2.89
N HIS A 207 -5.32 -10.57 2.21
CA HIS A 207 -5.35 -11.26 0.92
C HIS A 207 -4.51 -10.53 -0.14
N SER A 208 -4.52 -9.20 -0.14
CA SER A 208 -3.70 -8.39 -1.04
C SER A 208 -2.21 -8.55 -0.76
N LEU A 209 -1.81 -8.66 0.52
CA LEU A 209 -0.42 -8.98 0.89
C LEU A 209 -0.01 -10.37 0.40
N GLN A 210 -0.89 -11.36 0.54
CA GLN A 210 -0.64 -12.71 0.04
C GLN A 210 -0.45 -12.72 -1.47
N SER A 211 -1.32 -12.01 -2.20
CA SER A 211 -1.24 -11.87 -3.65
C SER A 211 0.06 -11.17 -4.09
N LEU A 212 0.48 -10.12 -3.38
CA LEU A 212 1.75 -9.42 -3.63
C LEU A 212 2.95 -10.36 -3.44
N PHE A 213 2.94 -11.14 -2.36
CA PHE A 213 3.97 -12.14 -2.11
C PHE A 213 4.04 -13.17 -3.23
N ASP A 214 2.89 -13.77 -3.58
CA ASP A 214 2.83 -14.86 -4.55
C ASP A 214 3.22 -14.40 -5.96
N THR A 215 2.89 -13.16 -6.32
CA THR A 215 3.21 -12.59 -7.63
C THR A 215 4.69 -12.23 -7.78
N TYR A 216 5.28 -11.59 -6.77
CA TYR A 216 6.59 -10.93 -6.94
C TYR A 216 7.74 -11.60 -6.15
N LEU A 217 7.43 -12.42 -5.14
CA LEU A 217 8.43 -12.99 -4.23
C LEU A 217 8.50 -14.51 -4.28
N ALA A 218 7.37 -15.21 -4.45
CA ALA A 218 7.33 -16.68 -4.44
C ALA A 218 8.21 -17.33 -5.52
N GLU A 219 8.33 -16.67 -6.68
CA GLU A 219 9.19 -17.10 -7.78
C GLU A 219 10.60 -16.52 -7.75
N SER A 220 10.99 -15.77 -6.72
CA SER A 220 12.33 -15.18 -6.67
C SER A 220 13.37 -16.20 -6.18
N GLN A 221 14.53 -16.27 -6.84
CA GLN A 221 15.65 -17.10 -6.36
C GLN A 221 16.10 -16.71 -4.95
N LYS A 222 15.87 -15.45 -4.56
CA LYS A 222 16.23 -14.89 -3.26
C LYS A 222 15.46 -15.49 -2.10
N LEU A 223 14.26 -16.04 -2.35
CA LEU A 223 13.49 -16.76 -1.34
C LEU A 223 14.24 -17.98 -0.80
N ASN A 224 15.10 -18.62 -1.61
CA ASN A 224 15.85 -19.79 -1.18
C ASN A 224 17.03 -19.44 -0.26
N SER A 225 17.55 -18.20 -0.36
CA SER A 225 18.62 -17.68 0.52
C SER A 225 18.08 -17.01 1.78
N ASP A 226 16.79 -16.66 1.82
CA ASP A 226 16.17 -15.92 2.92
C ASP A 226 15.36 -16.85 3.84
N LYS A 227 15.78 -16.96 5.10
CA LYS A 227 15.10 -17.78 6.12
C LYS A 227 13.88 -17.10 6.74
N VAL A 228 13.70 -15.80 6.57
CA VAL A 228 12.68 -14.98 7.23
C VAL A 228 11.44 -14.80 6.36
N LEU A 229 11.63 -14.57 5.06
CA LEU A 229 10.57 -14.25 4.11
C LEU A 229 9.50 -15.36 3.95
N PRO A 230 9.84 -16.67 3.91
CA PRO A 230 8.83 -17.74 3.92
C PRO A 230 7.95 -17.72 5.17
N GLY A 231 8.52 -17.40 6.34
CA GLY A 231 7.76 -17.28 7.58
C GLY A 231 6.73 -16.15 7.54
N LEU A 232 7.07 -15.02 6.89
CA LEU A 232 6.14 -13.90 6.72
C LEU A 232 4.91 -14.29 5.90
N LYS A 233 5.07 -15.08 4.82
CA LYS A 233 3.94 -15.61 4.04
C LYS A 233 2.98 -16.41 4.92
N THR A 234 3.52 -17.28 5.78
CA THR A 234 2.69 -18.10 6.67
C THR A 234 1.84 -17.23 7.60
N TYR A 235 2.41 -16.17 8.20
CA TYR A 235 1.62 -15.24 9.02
C TYR A 235 0.50 -14.58 8.22
N ILE A 236 0.80 -14.07 7.02
CA ILE A 236 -0.20 -13.43 6.16
C ILE A 236 -1.35 -14.39 5.84
N SER A 237 -1.04 -15.61 5.40
CA SER A 237 -2.03 -16.60 5.00
C SER A 237 -2.91 -17.04 6.19
N VAL A 238 -2.31 -17.31 7.37
CA VAL A 238 -3.08 -17.67 8.57
C VAL A 238 -4.04 -16.54 8.97
N ILE A 239 -3.58 -15.30 8.98
CA ILE A 239 -4.43 -14.15 9.33
C ILE A 239 -5.57 -13.99 8.32
N TYR A 240 -5.26 -14.09 7.02
CA TYR A 240 -6.28 -14.05 5.96
C TYR A 240 -7.37 -15.09 6.18
N HIS A 241 -7.02 -16.36 6.40
CA HIS A 241 -8.00 -17.43 6.58
C HIS A 241 -8.84 -17.28 7.85
N LEU A 242 -8.22 -16.84 8.96
CA LEU A 242 -8.95 -16.54 10.19
C LEU A 242 -9.99 -15.42 9.97
N LEU A 243 -9.62 -14.38 9.23
CA LEU A 243 -10.52 -13.28 8.91
C LEU A 243 -11.62 -13.69 7.92
N ASP A 244 -11.31 -14.46 6.88
CA ASP A 244 -12.29 -14.98 5.92
C ASP A 244 -13.38 -15.82 6.63
N ILE A 245 -12.99 -16.68 7.57
CA ILE A 245 -13.95 -17.43 8.39
C ILE A 245 -14.75 -16.48 9.29
N GLY A 246 -14.06 -15.56 9.98
CA GLY A 246 -14.68 -14.55 10.85
C GLY A 246 -15.74 -13.71 10.13
N THR A 247 -15.43 -13.21 8.92
CA THR A 247 -16.35 -12.46 8.06
C THR A 247 -17.62 -13.26 7.76
N LYS A 248 -17.49 -14.54 7.37
CA LYS A 248 -18.64 -15.41 7.07
C LYS A 248 -19.48 -15.69 8.32
N CYS A 249 -18.86 -15.86 9.47
CA CYS A 249 -19.54 -16.03 10.75
C CYS A 249 -20.30 -14.75 11.16
N THR A 250 -19.69 -13.58 11.00
CA THR A 250 -20.36 -12.29 11.25
C THR A 250 -21.53 -12.06 10.30
N HIS A 251 -21.38 -12.40 9.01
CA HIS A 251 -22.49 -12.36 8.04
C HIS A 251 -23.68 -13.23 8.48
N TYR A 252 -23.42 -14.41 9.03
CA TYR A 252 -24.47 -15.27 9.60
C TYR A 252 -25.22 -14.58 10.73
N ILE A 253 -24.51 -13.96 11.68
CA ILE A 253 -25.12 -13.20 12.79
C ILE A 253 -26.00 -12.05 12.27
N GLU A 254 -25.47 -11.26 11.34
CA GLU A 254 -26.15 -10.05 10.86
C GLU A 254 -27.39 -10.35 10.02
N ARG A 255 -27.34 -11.39 9.16
CA ARG A 255 -28.38 -11.62 8.14
C ARG A 255 -29.25 -12.85 8.34
N HIS A 256 -28.77 -13.85 9.07
CA HIS A 256 -29.42 -15.17 9.10
C HIS A 256 -29.87 -15.57 10.50
N ALA A 257 -29.09 -15.32 11.55
CA ALA A 257 -29.39 -15.78 12.92
C ALA A 257 -30.79 -15.37 13.41
N LYS A 258 -31.24 -14.15 13.09
CA LYS A 258 -32.57 -13.65 13.49
C LYS A 258 -33.74 -14.43 12.87
N ASN A 259 -33.54 -15.08 11.73
CA ASN A 259 -34.60 -15.83 11.03
C ASN A 259 -34.94 -17.16 11.72
N PHE A 260 -34.08 -17.65 12.61
CA PHE A 260 -34.28 -18.87 13.38
C PHE A 260 -35.09 -18.65 14.67
N LYS A 261 -35.56 -17.42 14.91
CA LYS A 261 -36.47 -17.13 16.03
C LYS A 261 -37.85 -17.77 15.76
N PRO A 262 -38.52 -18.34 16.79
CA PRO A 262 -39.76 -19.13 16.63
C PRO A 262 -40.92 -18.40 15.94
N SER A 263 -40.87 -17.07 15.86
CA SER A 263 -41.91 -16.23 15.26
C SER A 263 -41.93 -16.22 13.73
N LEU A 264 -40.88 -16.69 13.04
CA LEU A 264 -40.74 -16.55 11.59
C LEU A 264 -40.76 -17.88 10.83
N LEU A 265 -40.32 -18.98 11.44
CA LEU A 265 -40.25 -20.28 10.80
C LEU A 265 -40.69 -21.36 11.78
N SER A 266 -41.92 -21.87 11.63
CA SER A 266 -42.35 -23.07 12.35
C SER A 266 -41.49 -24.24 11.85
N SER A 267 -40.83 -24.96 12.75
CA SER A 267 -40.00 -26.17 12.50
C SER A 267 -38.56 -25.99 11.97
N VAL A 268 -37.81 -24.97 12.40
CA VAL A 268 -36.39 -24.84 12.02
C VAL A 268 -35.45 -25.06 13.21
N ILE A 269 -34.47 -25.94 13.01
CA ILE A 269 -33.39 -26.19 13.97
C ILE A 269 -32.34 -25.08 13.80
N GLU A 270 -32.09 -24.32 14.86
CA GLU A 270 -30.98 -23.36 14.90
C GLU A 270 -29.64 -24.11 14.72
N PRO A 271 -28.82 -23.80 13.69
CA PRO A 271 -27.57 -24.50 13.46
C PRO A 271 -26.56 -24.35 14.62
N ILE A 272 -26.57 -23.17 15.25
CA ILE A 272 -25.68 -22.79 16.34
C ILE A 272 -26.24 -21.55 17.04
N SER A 273 -26.18 -21.53 18.38
CA SER A 273 -26.66 -20.39 19.16
C SER A 273 -25.85 -19.12 18.88
N GLU A 274 -26.55 -17.99 18.86
CA GLU A 274 -25.96 -16.66 18.64
C GLU A 274 -24.74 -16.41 19.54
N ILE A 275 -24.84 -16.70 20.84
CA ILE A 275 -23.75 -16.47 21.78
C ILE A 275 -22.52 -17.34 21.48
N LYS A 276 -22.72 -18.61 21.10
CA LYS A 276 -21.61 -19.52 20.76
C LYS A 276 -20.91 -19.10 19.47
N MET A 277 -21.67 -18.60 18.50
CA MET A 277 -21.11 -18.02 17.28
C MET A 277 -20.31 -16.74 17.58
N LEU A 278 -20.82 -15.85 18.42
CA LEU A 278 -20.10 -14.64 18.86
C LEU A 278 -18.78 -14.99 19.58
N THR A 279 -18.79 -16.01 20.43
CA THR A 279 -17.57 -16.54 21.08
C THR A 279 -16.54 -17.00 20.04
N LEU A 280 -16.94 -17.75 19.02
CA LEU A 280 -16.03 -18.18 17.95
C LEU A 280 -15.45 -16.98 17.19
N ILE A 281 -16.28 -16.00 16.85
CA ILE A 281 -15.84 -14.78 16.15
C ILE A 281 -14.79 -14.03 16.98
N ILE A 282 -15.09 -13.74 18.25
CA ILE A 282 -14.27 -12.87 19.09
C ILE A 282 -13.03 -13.60 19.62
N ASP A 283 -13.22 -14.73 20.32
CA ASP A 283 -12.16 -15.40 21.08
C ASP A 283 -11.26 -16.28 20.21
N THR A 284 -11.82 -16.77 19.10
CA THR A 284 -11.07 -17.62 18.16
C THR A 284 -10.59 -16.80 16.98
N PHE A 285 -11.47 -16.36 16.08
CA PHE A 285 -11.04 -15.82 14.79
C PHE A 285 -10.34 -14.45 14.93
N ILE A 286 -10.96 -13.47 15.59
CA ILE A 286 -10.38 -12.13 15.77
C ILE A 286 -9.15 -12.18 16.68
N ASN A 287 -9.27 -12.82 17.85
CA ASN A 287 -8.17 -12.87 18.81
C ASN A 287 -6.94 -13.63 18.27
N GLN A 288 -7.13 -14.78 17.60
CA GLN A 288 -5.99 -15.48 16.98
C GLN A 288 -5.39 -14.64 15.84
N ALA A 289 -6.21 -13.99 15.01
CA ALA A 289 -5.69 -13.08 13.99
C ALA A 289 -4.84 -11.96 14.59
N LEU A 290 -5.25 -11.38 15.74
CA LEU A 290 -4.47 -10.37 16.46
C LEU A 290 -3.16 -10.93 17.01
N ILE A 291 -3.16 -12.16 17.55
CA ILE A 291 -1.96 -12.85 18.04
C ILE A 291 -0.96 -13.08 16.89
N PHE A 292 -1.42 -13.64 15.77
CA PHE A 292 -0.57 -13.89 14.60
C PHE A 292 -0.10 -12.59 13.96
N SER A 293 -0.93 -11.54 13.91
CA SER A 293 -0.55 -10.21 13.45
C SER A 293 0.62 -9.63 14.28
N ASN A 294 0.52 -9.69 15.61
CA ASN A 294 1.61 -9.22 16.49
C ASN A 294 2.89 -10.04 16.32
N LYS A 295 2.80 -11.38 16.19
CA LYS A 295 3.96 -12.23 15.90
C LYS A 295 4.59 -11.89 14.54
N GLY A 296 3.76 -11.64 13.53
CA GLY A 296 4.19 -11.22 12.19
C GLY A 296 4.91 -9.88 12.18
N LYS A 297 4.49 -8.90 13.02
CA LYS A 297 5.18 -7.61 13.16
C LYS A 297 6.67 -7.79 13.51
N LYS A 298 6.99 -8.72 14.41
CA LYS A 298 8.39 -9.02 14.79
C LYS A 298 9.20 -9.54 13.59
N ARG A 299 8.64 -10.49 12.83
CA ARG A 299 9.31 -11.01 11.62
C ARG A 299 9.46 -9.95 10.52
N CYS A 300 8.52 -9.03 10.37
CA CYS A 300 8.66 -7.90 9.45
C CYS A 300 9.86 -7.04 9.81
N LYS A 301 10.03 -6.69 11.10
CA LYS A 301 11.17 -5.87 11.55
C LYS A 301 12.51 -6.56 11.28
N GLU A 302 12.61 -7.86 11.54
CA GLU A 302 13.82 -8.64 11.23
C GLU A 302 14.09 -8.69 9.72
N THR A 303 13.03 -8.81 8.91
CA THR A 303 13.15 -8.72 7.44
C THR A 303 13.72 -7.37 7.05
N LEU A 304 13.14 -6.26 7.52
CA LEU A 304 13.62 -4.90 7.19
C LEU A 304 15.10 -4.70 7.51
N ILE A 305 15.56 -5.17 8.68
CA ILE A 305 16.96 -5.10 9.11
C ILE A 305 17.88 -5.91 8.19
N ASN A 306 17.49 -7.15 7.83
CA ASN A 306 18.33 -8.02 6.98
C ASN A 306 18.53 -7.47 5.56
N TYR A 307 17.61 -6.63 5.09
CA TYR A 307 17.71 -5.97 3.79
C TYR A 307 18.28 -4.55 3.86
N GLU A 308 18.59 -4.02 5.05
CA GLU A 308 19.19 -2.69 5.23
C GLU A 308 20.61 -2.68 4.67
N LYS A 309 20.85 -1.86 3.64
CA LYS A 309 22.21 -1.54 3.17
C LYS A 309 22.51 -0.10 3.56
N ARG A 310 23.52 0.13 4.39
CA ARG A 310 23.86 1.49 4.85
C ARG A 310 24.62 2.28 3.79
N GLY A 311 24.24 3.54 3.64
CA GLY A 311 24.90 4.51 2.77
C GLY A 311 24.74 5.93 3.29
N LYS A 312 25.26 6.88 2.51
CA LYS A 312 25.14 8.32 2.77
C LYS A 312 24.85 9.05 1.46
N ILE A 313 24.01 10.08 1.52
CA ILE A 313 23.78 10.99 0.39
C ILE A 313 23.84 12.44 0.87
N LYS A 314 24.34 13.32 0.01
CA LYS A 314 24.29 14.77 0.22
C LYS A 314 23.24 15.36 -0.71
N VAL A 315 22.28 16.12 -0.16
CA VAL A 315 21.19 16.74 -0.93
C VAL A 315 21.06 18.22 -0.59
N LYS A 316 20.58 19.02 -1.54
CA LYS A 316 20.30 20.45 -1.32
C LYS A 316 19.10 20.62 -0.38
N ILE A 317 19.13 21.65 0.47
CA ILE A 317 17.95 22.03 1.27
C ILE A 317 16.82 22.51 0.33
N PRO A 318 15.53 22.29 0.67
CA PRO A 318 14.42 22.80 -0.13
C PRO A 318 14.53 24.32 -0.37
N ASN A 319 14.28 24.73 -1.61
CA ASN A 319 14.42 26.13 -2.02
C ASN A 319 13.41 27.03 -1.30
N TYR A 320 12.16 26.58 -1.21
CA TYR A 320 11.08 27.33 -0.56
C TYR A 320 11.07 27.04 0.94
N ARG A 321 11.52 28.00 1.76
CA ARG A 321 11.51 27.99 3.24
C ARG A 321 12.21 26.78 3.91
N GLY A 322 13.04 26.04 3.19
CA GLY A 322 13.78 24.89 3.71
C GLY A 322 12.87 23.74 4.16
N PHE A 323 13.28 23.01 5.20
CA PHE A 323 12.51 21.89 5.75
C PHE A 323 11.32 22.38 6.60
N HIS A 324 10.33 23.00 5.96
CA HIS A 324 9.03 23.30 6.56
C HIS A 324 8.11 22.07 6.50
N VAL A 325 6.81 22.27 6.72
CA VAL A 325 5.79 21.22 6.84
C VAL A 325 5.88 20.20 5.71
N ARG A 326 5.77 20.64 4.45
CA ARG A 326 5.60 19.70 3.33
C ARG A 326 6.86 18.86 3.03
N PRO A 327 8.06 19.43 2.81
CA PRO A 327 9.28 18.66 2.60
C PRO A 327 9.55 17.67 3.75
N SER A 328 9.36 18.11 4.99
CA SER A 328 9.62 17.28 6.17
C SER A 328 8.63 16.13 6.29
N THR A 329 7.33 16.37 6.03
CA THR A 329 6.32 15.32 6.03
C THR A 329 6.58 14.30 4.93
N LEU A 330 6.98 14.73 3.73
CA LEU A 330 7.28 13.80 2.64
C LEU A 330 8.51 12.93 2.95
N ILE A 331 9.59 13.51 3.48
CA ILE A 331 10.76 12.74 3.93
C ILE A 331 10.36 11.75 5.02
N ALA A 332 9.63 12.19 6.04
CA ALA A 332 9.18 11.32 7.11
C ALA A 332 8.30 10.18 6.59
N LYS A 333 7.38 10.45 5.66
CA LYS A 333 6.56 9.41 5.00
C LYS A 333 7.43 8.40 4.25
N ILE A 334 8.49 8.83 3.55
CA ILE A 334 9.44 7.91 2.90
C ILE A 334 10.10 7.04 3.99
N VAL A 335 10.67 7.64 5.03
CA VAL A 335 11.37 6.87 6.09
C VAL A 335 10.43 5.86 6.76
N ILE A 336 9.20 6.27 7.10
CA ILE A 336 8.17 5.42 7.68
C ILE A 336 7.77 4.30 6.72
N HIS A 337 7.68 4.59 5.42
CA HIS A 337 7.36 3.59 4.39
C HIS A 337 8.38 2.45 4.30
N TYR A 338 9.64 2.69 4.64
CA TYR A 338 10.64 1.61 4.66
C TYR A 338 10.86 1.03 6.06
N GLY A 339 10.45 1.75 7.12
CA GLY A 339 10.53 1.28 8.51
C GLY A 339 11.96 1.17 9.04
N THR A 340 12.94 1.78 8.37
CA THR A 340 14.36 1.80 8.75
C THR A 340 14.77 3.14 9.37
N HIS A 341 15.91 3.19 10.03
CA HIS A 341 16.38 4.40 10.71
C HIS A 341 17.20 5.28 9.76
N ILE A 342 16.72 6.50 9.50
CA ILE A 342 17.44 7.50 8.71
C ILE A 342 17.77 8.71 9.58
N LYS A 343 19.03 9.11 9.52
CA LYS A 343 19.56 10.28 10.21
C LYS A 343 19.81 11.37 9.17
N MET A 344 19.38 12.60 9.49
CA MET A 344 19.87 13.79 8.82
C MET A 344 20.98 14.39 9.68
N ILE A 345 22.13 14.66 9.08
CA ILE A 345 23.31 15.23 9.72
C ILE A 345 23.55 16.59 9.09
N MET A 346 23.62 17.61 9.93
CA MET A 346 23.93 18.98 9.54
C MET A 346 24.83 19.57 10.61
N ASP A 347 25.99 20.05 10.18
CA ASP A 347 27.10 20.38 11.07
C ASP A 347 27.41 19.16 11.99
N ASP A 348 27.50 19.37 13.31
CA ASP A 348 27.72 18.32 14.31
C ASP A 348 26.43 17.78 14.95
N LYS A 349 25.26 18.14 14.39
CA LYS A 349 23.96 17.74 14.93
C LYS A 349 23.31 16.65 14.08
N THR A 350 22.66 15.71 14.77
CA THR A 350 21.92 14.61 14.16
C THR A 350 20.44 14.76 14.46
N TYR A 351 19.62 14.60 13.43
CA TYR A 351 18.16 14.70 13.47
C TYR A 351 17.54 13.41 12.96
N ASN A 352 16.44 12.95 13.59
CA ASN A 352 15.72 11.78 13.13
C ASN A 352 14.79 12.13 11.95
N ALA A 353 15.09 11.64 10.75
CA ALA A 353 14.35 11.98 9.54
C ALA A 353 12.94 11.37 9.48
N ALA A 354 12.61 10.40 10.36
CA ALA A 354 11.25 9.87 10.50
C ALA A 354 10.30 10.82 11.24
N ILE A 355 10.83 11.84 11.93
CA ILE A 355 10.07 12.74 12.79
C ILE A 355 10.06 14.14 12.16
N PRO A 356 8.92 14.61 11.60
CA PRO A 356 8.85 15.93 10.95
C PRO A 356 9.32 17.08 11.86
N LEU A 357 9.01 17.01 13.16
CA LEU A 357 9.42 18.02 14.13
C LEU A 357 10.95 18.13 14.27
N GLU A 358 11.69 17.04 14.14
CA GLU A 358 13.17 17.06 14.17
C GLU A 358 13.74 17.77 12.93
N LEU A 359 13.09 17.60 11.77
CA LEU A 359 13.45 18.33 10.55
C LEU A 359 13.10 19.82 10.67
N PHE A 360 11.98 20.18 11.32
CA PHE A 360 11.67 21.59 11.62
C PHE A 360 12.72 22.23 12.54
N ARG A 361 13.19 21.50 13.56
CA ARG A 361 14.26 21.96 14.45
C ARG A 361 15.56 22.20 13.68
N ALA A 362 15.87 21.36 12.70
CA ALA A 362 17.00 21.62 11.81
C ALA A 362 16.75 22.86 10.92
N ASN A 363 15.51 23.05 10.45
CA ASN A 363 15.15 24.21 9.66
C ASN A 363 15.34 25.54 10.40
N GLU A 364 15.11 25.58 11.72
CA GLU A 364 15.39 26.77 12.51
C GLU A 364 16.87 27.15 12.52
N VAL A 365 17.76 26.14 12.53
CA VAL A 365 19.21 26.35 12.43
C VAL A 365 19.57 26.85 11.03
N ILE A 366 19.00 26.26 9.97
CA ILE A 366 19.15 26.71 8.58
C ILE A 366 18.73 28.17 8.45
N ASN A 367 17.54 28.52 8.95
CA ASN A 367 17.02 29.89 8.89
C ASN A 367 17.89 30.87 9.68
N ALA A 368 18.47 30.46 10.81
CA ALA A 368 19.43 31.27 11.54
C ALA A 368 20.72 31.51 10.74
N GLN A 369 21.25 30.48 10.07
CA GLN A 369 22.45 30.59 9.22
C GLN A 369 22.20 31.46 7.98
N LYS A 370 21.04 31.31 7.32
CA LYS A 370 20.59 32.20 6.23
C LYS A 370 20.58 33.67 6.69
N ARG A 371 19.94 33.95 7.83
CA ARG A 371 19.90 35.29 8.43
C ARG A 371 21.30 35.82 8.77
N PHE A 372 22.19 34.99 9.27
CA PHE A 372 23.57 35.41 9.55
C PHE A 372 24.30 35.83 8.27
N THR A 373 24.18 35.01 7.22
CA THR A 373 24.82 35.22 5.92
C THR A 373 24.34 36.52 5.26
N ILE A 374 23.03 36.73 5.16
CA ILE A 374 22.49 37.95 4.54
C ILE A 374 22.87 39.21 5.32
N ASN A 375 22.89 39.14 6.66
CA ASN A 375 23.30 40.28 7.48
C ASN A 375 24.78 40.63 7.28
N ARG A 376 25.63 39.65 6.98
CA ARG A 376 27.03 39.90 6.60
C ARG A 376 27.11 40.62 5.26
N VAL A 377 26.39 40.14 4.24
CA VAL A 377 26.30 40.79 2.92
C VAL A 377 25.87 42.25 3.07
N VAL A 378 24.78 42.50 3.78
CA VAL A 378 24.26 43.86 4.07
C VAL A 378 25.31 44.75 4.75
N ARG A 379 26.05 44.23 5.73
CA ARG A 379 27.11 45.00 6.40
C ARG A 379 28.30 45.32 5.49
N GLU A 380 28.58 44.44 4.53
CA GLU A 380 29.74 44.56 3.65
C GLU A 380 29.49 45.52 2.47
N MET A 381 28.23 45.83 2.15
CA MET A 381 27.83 46.79 1.12
C MET A 381 28.54 48.15 1.30
N GLU A 382 29.22 48.63 0.26
CA GLU A 382 29.93 49.91 0.31
C GLU A 382 29.05 51.09 0.70
N TYR A 383 27.81 51.12 0.18
CA TYR A 383 26.83 52.14 0.49
C TYR A 383 26.53 52.20 2.00
N ILE A 384 26.41 51.04 2.65
CA ILE A 384 26.19 50.95 4.09
C ILE A 384 27.45 51.37 4.84
N LYS A 385 28.64 50.91 4.44
CA LYS A 385 29.92 51.32 5.08
C LYS A 385 30.12 52.84 5.07
N LYS A 386 29.77 53.53 3.97
CA LYS A 386 29.94 54.99 3.81
C LYS A 386 28.92 55.83 4.60
N LYS A 387 27.69 55.33 4.80
CA LYS A 387 26.58 56.12 5.41
C LYS A 387 26.17 55.70 6.82
N ASN A 388 26.66 54.59 7.37
CA ASN A 388 26.25 54.11 8.70
C ASN A 388 26.69 55.00 9.88
N SER A 389 27.59 55.95 9.64
CA SER A 389 28.09 56.94 10.61
C SER A 389 27.30 58.27 10.59
N THR A 390 26.43 58.47 9.60
CA THR A 390 25.64 59.70 9.46
C THR A 390 24.24 59.51 10.03
N GLN A 391 23.75 60.48 10.82
CA GLN A 391 22.38 60.44 11.32
C GLN A 391 21.41 60.75 10.18
N LEU A 392 20.57 59.79 9.83
CA LEU A 392 19.61 59.88 8.72
C LEU A 392 18.20 60.11 9.24
N ASN A 393 17.42 60.91 8.51
CA ASN A 393 15.99 61.05 8.79
C ASN A 393 15.18 59.83 8.32
N ILE A 394 13.91 59.74 8.72
CA ILE A 394 13.03 58.60 8.40
C ILE A 394 12.90 58.36 6.89
N GLY A 395 12.78 59.43 6.09
CA GLY A 395 12.67 59.32 4.63
C GLY A 395 13.94 58.74 3.99
N GLN A 396 15.11 59.19 4.45
CA GLN A 396 16.41 58.70 4.01
C GLN A 396 16.64 57.23 4.42
N LEU A 397 16.20 56.82 5.61
CA LEU A 397 16.27 55.42 6.06
C LEU A 397 15.40 54.50 5.21
N LYS A 398 14.17 54.91 4.88
CA LYS A 398 13.30 54.14 3.97
C LYS A 398 13.91 54.02 2.56
N ALA A 399 14.48 55.11 2.03
CA ALA A 399 15.16 55.08 0.73
C ALA A 399 16.41 54.17 0.73
N ALA A 400 17.20 54.23 1.80
CA ALA A 400 18.36 53.35 1.97
C ALA A 400 17.95 51.88 2.05
N LEU A 401 16.87 51.55 2.76
CA LEU A 401 16.36 50.19 2.85
C LEU A 401 15.89 49.66 1.49
N ARG A 402 15.22 50.48 0.67
CA ARG A 402 14.86 50.14 -0.71
C ARG A 402 16.10 49.78 -1.53
N ALA A 403 17.16 50.59 -1.45
CA ALA A 403 18.40 50.33 -2.17
C ALA A 403 19.06 49.00 -1.74
N VAL A 404 19.03 48.67 -0.44
CA VAL A 404 19.52 47.38 0.06
C VAL A 404 18.71 46.22 -0.54
N TYR A 405 17.38 46.30 -0.52
CA TYR A 405 16.53 45.24 -1.08
C TYR A 405 16.72 45.07 -2.58
N MET A 406 16.82 46.17 -3.33
CA MET A 406 17.10 46.12 -4.77
C MET A 406 18.43 45.44 -5.06
N TYR A 407 19.49 45.80 -4.32
CA TYR A 407 20.79 45.15 -4.46
C TYR A 407 20.71 43.64 -4.15
N LEU A 408 20.04 43.24 -3.07
CA LEU A 408 19.91 41.82 -2.72
C LEU A 408 19.07 41.04 -3.76
N LEU A 409 18.09 41.69 -4.39
CA LEU A 409 17.30 41.09 -5.47
C LEU A 409 18.11 40.93 -6.76
N GLU A 410 18.86 41.97 -7.15
CA GLU A 410 19.71 41.97 -8.35
C GLU A 410 20.80 40.88 -8.28
N ASN A 411 21.32 40.59 -7.08
CA ASN A 411 22.29 39.53 -6.86
C ASN A 411 21.66 38.16 -6.56
N GLU A 412 20.33 38.04 -6.60
CA GLU A 412 19.58 36.83 -6.24
C GLU A 412 19.81 36.33 -4.80
N ASP A 413 20.27 37.18 -3.88
CA ASP A 413 20.48 36.82 -2.47
C ASP A 413 19.15 36.55 -1.75
N ILE A 414 18.07 37.20 -2.20
CA ILE A 414 16.71 37.06 -1.67
C ILE A 414 15.70 36.78 -2.78
N THR A 415 14.61 36.10 -2.44
CA THR A 415 13.44 35.89 -3.29
C THR A 415 12.22 36.51 -2.63
N LEU A 416 11.44 37.31 -3.38
CA LEU A 416 10.16 37.85 -2.93
C LEU A 416 9.02 37.00 -3.49
N TYR A 417 8.10 36.61 -2.61
CA TYR A 417 6.91 35.86 -3.00
C TYR A 417 5.71 36.77 -3.29
N ASN A 418 5.67 37.96 -2.70
CA ASN A 418 4.67 38.98 -2.99
C ASN A 418 5.20 40.00 -4.00
N LYS A 419 4.34 40.38 -4.98
CA LYS A 419 4.67 41.37 -6.01
C LYS A 419 4.83 42.80 -5.46
N THR A 420 4.29 43.06 -4.27
CA THR A 420 4.35 44.35 -3.58
C THR A 420 5.02 44.16 -2.23
N PHE A 421 6.11 44.88 -2.00
CA PHE A 421 6.72 44.99 -0.69
C PHE A 421 6.47 46.44 -0.18
N SER A 422 5.92 46.58 1.03
CA SER A 422 5.71 47.86 1.71
C SER A 422 6.51 47.92 3.01
N PHE A 423 7.13 49.07 3.30
CA PHE A 423 7.81 49.33 4.57
C PHE A 423 6.91 50.12 5.54
N GLU A 424 5.61 50.22 5.27
CA GLU A 424 4.68 50.98 6.12
C GLU A 424 4.42 50.29 7.45
N GLU A 425 4.30 48.96 7.43
CA GLU A 425 4.10 48.14 8.64
C GLU A 425 5.34 48.08 9.55
N LEU A 426 6.48 48.62 9.08
CA LEU A 426 7.76 48.55 9.79
C LEU A 426 8.50 49.90 9.77
N PRO A 427 8.02 50.92 10.51
CA PRO A 427 8.65 52.24 10.54
C PRO A 427 10.07 52.18 11.11
N PRO A 428 11.01 53.04 10.65
CA PRO A 428 12.34 53.16 11.25
C PRO A 428 12.24 53.67 12.70
N ILE A 429 13.12 53.20 13.57
CA ILE A 429 13.24 53.71 14.94
C ILE A 429 14.11 54.97 14.93
N HIS A 430 13.81 55.96 15.78
CA HIS A 430 14.61 57.18 15.88
C HIS A 430 16.09 56.86 16.20
N GLY A 431 17.00 57.35 15.37
CA GLY A 431 18.45 57.09 15.52
C GLY A 431 18.91 55.70 15.06
N GLU A 432 18.04 54.89 14.44
CA GLU A 432 18.38 53.56 13.94
C GLU A 432 19.36 53.64 12.75
N LYS A 433 20.41 52.81 12.78
CA LYS A 433 21.35 52.66 11.66
C LYS A 433 20.72 51.85 10.52
N ILE A 434 21.14 52.11 9.28
CA ILE A 434 20.64 51.40 8.08
C ILE A 434 20.77 49.87 8.26
N SER A 435 21.91 49.39 8.73
CA SER A 435 22.15 47.96 8.92
C SER A 435 21.21 47.32 9.95
N SER A 436 20.83 48.06 11.00
CA SER A 436 19.89 47.59 12.02
C SER A 436 18.48 47.55 11.47
N TYR A 437 18.10 48.59 10.72
CA TYR A 437 16.79 48.66 10.07
C TYR A 437 16.62 47.55 9.03
N ALA A 438 17.63 47.32 8.20
CA ALA A 438 17.65 46.24 7.23
C ALA A 438 17.54 44.85 7.88
N LYS A 439 18.31 44.59 8.95
CA LYS A 439 18.21 43.34 9.71
C LYS A 439 16.80 43.11 10.24
N ARG A 440 16.17 44.15 10.81
CA ARG A 440 14.81 44.08 11.37
C ARG A 440 13.78 43.83 10.27
N ALA A 441 13.87 44.53 9.15
CA ALA A 441 12.99 44.36 7.99
C ALA A 441 13.10 42.95 7.38
N ILE A 442 14.33 42.46 7.12
CA ILE A 442 14.54 41.11 6.58
C ILE A 442 13.99 40.06 7.54
N THR A 443 14.23 40.21 8.85
CA THR A 443 13.71 39.28 9.87
C THR A 443 12.18 39.26 9.87
N HIS A 444 11.54 40.43 9.77
CA HIS A 444 10.08 40.54 9.69
C HIS A 444 9.52 39.88 8.43
N HIS A 445 10.09 40.17 7.24
CA HIS A 445 9.61 39.61 5.97
C HIS A 445 9.86 38.10 5.82
N LEU A 446 10.89 37.56 6.50
CA LEU A 446 11.06 36.11 6.65
C LEU A 446 9.97 35.50 7.54
N ALA A 447 9.63 36.16 8.65
CA ALA A 447 8.64 35.67 9.60
C ALA A 447 7.21 35.72 9.04
N THR A 448 6.86 36.80 8.32
CA THR A 448 5.60 36.88 7.56
C THR A 448 5.63 36.04 6.29
N GLY A 449 6.84 35.62 5.88
CA GLY A 449 7.04 34.71 4.79
C GLY A 449 6.79 35.34 3.41
N THR A 450 6.89 36.66 3.33
CA THR A 450 6.85 37.44 2.09
C THR A 450 8.19 37.39 1.33
N LEU A 451 9.26 36.99 2.03
CA LEU A 451 10.63 36.89 1.53
C LEU A 451 11.25 35.56 1.96
N ASP A 452 12.18 35.05 1.16
CA ASP A 452 13.14 34.03 1.57
C ASP A 452 14.57 34.43 1.15
N ILE A 453 15.56 33.80 1.78
CA ILE A 453 16.97 33.97 1.47
C ILE A 453 17.43 32.74 0.69
N LYS A 454 18.08 32.98 -0.45
CA LYS A 454 18.66 31.92 -1.26
C LYS A 454 19.78 31.22 -0.48
N SER A 455 19.83 29.90 -0.58
CA SER A 455 20.83 29.09 0.11
C SER A 455 21.21 27.89 -0.74
N ASP A 456 22.51 27.72 -0.98
CA ASP A 456 23.08 26.53 -1.61
C ASP A 456 23.52 25.48 -0.58
N GLN A 457 23.05 25.63 0.67
CA GLN A 457 23.38 24.69 1.72
C GLN A 457 22.84 23.29 1.40
N THR A 458 23.62 22.31 1.82
CA THR A 458 23.32 20.89 1.64
C THR A 458 23.33 20.19 2.98
N VAL A 459 22.47 19.20 3.15
CA VAL A 459 22.45 18.31 4.31
C VAL A 459 22.86 16.89 3.91
N LEU A 460 23.41 16.15 4.87
CA LEU A 460 23.78 14.75 4.70
C LEU A 460 22.67 13.88 5.27
N PHE A 461 22.21 12.89 4.53
CA PHE A 461 21.37 11.82 5.06
C PHE A 461 22.18 10.53 5.12
N GLU A 462 22.01 9.77 6.20
CA GLU A 462 22.68 8.50 6.46
C GLU A 462 21.67 7.44 6.91
N GLY A 463 21.79 6.24 6.35
CA GLY A 463 20.93 5.10 6.65
C GLY A 463 20.74 4.18 5.45
N ASP A 464 19.57 3.56 5.34
CA ASP A 464 19.26 2.61 4.25
C ASP A 464 19.30 3.25 2.86
N ILE A 465 20.17 2.75 1.97
CA ILE A 465 20.37 3.22 0.60
C ILE A 465 19.06 3.37 -0.16
N ARG A 466 18.08 2.49 0.03
CA ARG A 466 16.79 2.55 -0.69
C ARG A 466 15.99 3.78 -0.30
N VAL A 467 15.98 4.09 1.00
CA VAL A 467 15.35 5.31 1.50
C VAL A 467 16.10 6.53 1.02
N LEU A 468 17.44 6.46 1.03
CA LEU A 468 18.27 7.54 0.53
C LEU A 468 18.01 7.79 -0.97
N GLU A 469 17.86 6.75 -1.78
CA GLU A 469 17.50 6.88 -3.20
C GLU A 469 16.18 7.65 -3.37
N ASP A 470 15.14 7.31 -2.61
CA ASP A 470 13.85 8.01 -2.68
C ASP A 470 13.93 9.45 -2.14
N ILE A 471 14.71 9.70 -1.08
CA ILE A 471 14.99 11.07 -0.59
C ILE A 471 15.74 11.87 -1.66
N LYS A 472 16.67 11.24 -2.39
CA LYS A 472 17.42 11.87 -3.48
C LYS A 472 16.52 12.20 -4.67
N ILE A 473 15.61 11.29 -5.04
CA ILE A 473 14.60 11.54 -6.07
C ILE A 473 13.71 12.71 -5.64
N LEU A 474 13.24 12.71 -4.40
CA LEU A 474 12.41 13.78 -3.85
C LEU A 474 13.15 15.13 -3.89
N ALA A 475 14.42 15.16 -3.47
CA ALA A 475 15.25 16.36 -3.48
C ALA A 475 15.50 16.89 -4.89
N ASN A 476 15.82 16.01 -5.83
CA ASN A 476 16.06 16.38 -7.23
C ASN A 476 14.81 16.92 -7.93
N ASN A 477 13.62 16.61 -7.39
CA ASN A 477 12.32 17.07 -7.90
C ASN A 477 11.67 18.10 -6.95
N GLY A 478 12.46 18.93 -6.27
CA GLY A 478 11.96 20.10 -5.55
C GLY A 478 11.19 19.79 -4.26
N TYR A 479 11.34 18.60 -3.69
CA TYR A 479 10.65 18.20 -2.45
C TYR A 479 9.11 18.26 -2.52
N GLY A 480 8.54 18.08 -3.72
CA GLY A 480 7.09 18.10 -3.92
C GLY A 480 6.49 19.51 -3.91
N GLU A 481 7.33 20.53 -4.07
CA GLU A 481 6.94 21.93 -4.27
C GLU A 481 7.80 22.64 -5.34
N ASP A 482 7.27 23.70 -5.92
CA ASP A 482 8.04 24.60 -6.79
C ASP A 482 8.78 25.67 -5.95
N LYS A 483 9.52 26.56 -6.62
CA LYS A 483 10.25 27.65 -5.97
C LYS A 483 9.38 28.70 -5.27
N PHE A 484 8.05 28.64 -5.43
CA PHE A 484 7.08 29.54 -4.81
C PHE A 484 6.22 28.83 -3.75
N GLY A 485 6.48 27.56 -3.46
CA GLY A 485 5.72 26.77 -2.48
C GLY A 485 4.43 26.16 -3.02
N ASN A 486 4.19 26.20 -4.34
CA ASN A 486 3.05 25.50 -4.92
C ASN A 486 3.33 24.00 -4.99
N ASN A 487 2.33 23.20 -4.63
CA ASN A 487 2.42 21.75 -4.70
C ASN A 487 2.66 21.29 -6.15
N ILE A 488 3.69 20.50 -6.37
CA ILE A 488 3.93 19.83 -7.66
C ILE A 488 3.64 18.34 -7.55
N VAL A 489 3.36 17.74 -8.71
CA VAL A 489 3.10 16.31 -8.82
C VAL A 489 4.37 15.54 -8.49
N LEU A 490 4.27 14.60 -7.54
CA LEU A 490 5.41 13.75 -7.19
C LEU A 490 5.77 12.81 -8.35
N PRO A 491 7.07 12.51 -8.55
CA PRO A 491 7.54 11.50 -9.49
C PRO A 491 6.81 10.17 -9.35
N THR A 492 6.72 9.41 -10.44
CA THR A 492 6.04 8.12 -10.49
C THR A 492 6.57 7.11 -9.47
N GLU A 493 7.87 7.17 -9.23
CA GLU A 493 8.63 6.36 -8.27
C GLU A 493 8.14 6.61 -6.83
N LEU A 494 7.68 7.83 -6.54
CA LEU A 494 7.18 8.25 -5.23
C LEU A 494 5.64 8.28 -5.15
N SER A 495 4.93 7.63 -6.08
CA SER A 495 3.46 7.65 -6.13
C SER A 495 2.80 7.04 -4.88
N TYR A 496 3.52 6.18 -4.15
CA TYR A 496 3.06 5.56 -2.91
C TYR A 496 2.86 6.58 -1.77
N LEU A 497 3.47 7.78 -1.85
CA LEU A 497 3.28 8.86 -0.88
C LEU A 497 1.94 9.60 -1.03
N ARG A 498 1.22 9.37 -2.14
CA ARG A 498 -0.11 9.94 -2.41
C ARG A 498 -1.24 9.29 -1.60
N ARG A 499 -0.96 8.15 -0.97
CA ARG A 499 -1.91 7.40 -0.14
C ARG A 499 -1.99 7.94 1.28
#